data_AF-A0A8D8SDW6-F1
#
_entry.id   AF-A0A8D8SDW6-F1
#
_cell.length_a   1.000
_cell.length_b   1.000
_cell.length_c   1.000
_cell.angle_alpha   90.00
_cell.angle_beta   90.00
_cell.angle_gamma   90.00
#
_symmetry.space_group_name_H-M   'P 1'
#
loop_
_entity.id
_entity.type
_entity.pdbx_description
1 polymer ?
#
loop_
_entity_poly.entity_id
_entity_poly.type
_entity_poly.pdbx_seq_one_letter_code
_entity_poly.pdbx_strand_id
1 'polypeptide(L)'
;MREDCGVALEKLLVDGGMTGNKYLMQLQADLTGVPVIRPLMAEATALGAAMAAGCAEGINAWDPAKTTPPCSDEFYPSIDDNERDMRYVKWKKGIKRSMGWDLATKKDAKNIEDLKSWQQLVQNVAVFTFVSFSLLIVARKLAS
;
A
#
# COMPACT_ATOMS: atom_id res chain seq x y z
N MET A 1 4.06 -4.65 17.51
CA MET A 1 4.77 -3.83 18.53
C MET A 1 4.65 -4.39 19.93
N ARG A 2 3.49 -4.40 20.60
CA ARG A 2 3.39 -5.02 21.94
C ARG A 2 3.74 -6.51 21.92
N GLU A 3 3.18 -7.26 20.97
CA GLU A 3 3.45 -8.69 20.79
C GLU A 3 4.94 -8.96 20.48
N ASP A 4 5.56 -8.13 19.63
CA ASP A 4 6.94 -8.37 19.19
C ASP A 4 7.99 -7.89 20.20
N CYS A 5 7.71 -6.80 20.91
CA CYS A 5 8.67 -6.14 21.81
C CYS A 5 8.42 -6.47 23.30
N GLY A 6 7.25 -7.01 23.66
CA GLY A 6 6.84 -7.28 25.04
C GLY A 6 6.56 -6.04 25.90
N VAL A 7 6.68 -4.83 25.34
CA VAL A 7 6.53 -3.56 26.06
C VAL A 7 5.23 -2.86 25.65
N ALA A 8 4.52 -2.31 26.64
CA ALA A 8 3.36 -1.48 26.38
C ALA A 8 3.81 -0.11 25.84
N LEU A 9 3.21 0.32 24.73
CA LEU A 9 3.43 1.66 24.21
C LEU A 9 2.77 2.67 25.16
N GLU A 10 3.54 3.64 25.67
CA GLU A 10 3.02 4.69 26.57
C GLU A 10 2.56 5.94 25.80
N LYS A 11 3.25 6.25 24.69
CA LYS A 11 2.97 7.39 23.82
C LYS A 11 3.47 7.10 22.42
N LEU A 12 2.87 7.73 21.43
CA LEU A 12 3.25 7.61 20.02
C LEU A 12 3.86 8.92 19.52
N LEU A 13 5.14 8.89 19.17
CA LEU A 13 5.80 9.99 18.47
C LEU A 13 5.53 9.84 16.97
N VAL A 14 5.14 10.93 16.30
CA VAL A 14 4.78 10.92 14.88
C VAL A 14 5.54 12.00 14.12
N ASP A 15 5.90 11.73 12.86
CA ASP A 15 6.53 12.68 11.95
C ASP A 15 5.99 12.56 10.51
N GLY A 16 6.43 13.45 9.62
CA GLY A 16 6.10 13.45 8.20
C GLY A 16 4.92 14.34 7.85
N GLY A 17 4.77 14.65 6.56
CA GLY A 17 3.82 15.67 6.07
C GLY A 17 2.35 15.41 6.43
N MET A 18 1.93 14.15 6.55
CA MET A 18 0.55 13.80 6.93
C MET A 18 0.21 14.20 8.37
N THR A 19 1.20 14.35 9.24
CA THR A 19 0.97 14.73 10.65
C THR A 19 0.45 16.14 10.79
N GLY A 20 0.57 16.99 9.75
CA GLY A 20 -0.05 18.31 9.72
C GLY A 20 -1.56 18.30 9.94
N ASN A 21 -2.25 17.19 9.61
CA ASN A 21 -3.69 17.05 9.79
C ASN A 21 -4.06 16.73 11.25
N LYS A 22 -4.60 17.72 11.97
CA LYS A 22 -5.03 17.58 13.37
C LYS A 22 -6.10 16.49 13.58
N TYR A 23 -7.03 16.34 12.63
CA TYR A 23 -8.06 15.29 12.72
C TYR A 23 -7.44 13.90 12.65
N LEU A 24 -6.45 13.71 11.76
CA LEU A 24 -5.73 12.44 11.67
C LEU A 24 -4.98 12.12 12.97
N MET A 25 -4.36 13.13 13.60
CA MET A 25 -3.66 12.95 14.87
C MET A 25 -4.61 12.58 16.01
N GLN A 26 -5.76 13.25 16.10
CA GLN A 26 -6.79 12.90 17.07
C GLN A 26 -7.33 11.49 16.83
N LEU A 27 -7.63 11.13 15.58
CA LEU A 27 -8.07 9.79 15.21
C LEU A 27 -7.03 8.73 15.58
N GLN A 28 -5.73 9.03 15.40
CA GLN A 28 -4.65 8.14 15.78
C GLN A 28 -4.60 7.93 17.30
N ALA A 29 -4.72 9.01 18.10
CA ALA A 29 -4.75 8.93 19.56
C ALA A 29 -5.96 8.12 20.04
N ASP A 30 -7.15 8.41 19.50
CA ASP A 30 -8.38 7.70 19.78
C ASP A 30 -8.28 6.19 19.47
N LEU A 31 -7.72 5.82 18.32
CA LEU A 31 -7.63 4.43 17.88
C LEU A 31 -6.51 3.64 18.57
N THR A 32 -5.42 4.30 18.98
CA THR A 32 -4.31 3.64 19.67
C THR A 32 -4.49 3.61 21.19
N GLY A 33 -5.32 4.49 21.74
CA GLY A 33 -5.55 4.61 23.18
C GLY A 33 -4.37 5.19 23.95
N VAL A 34 -3.40 5.80 23.26
CA VAL A 34 -2.22 6.45 23.86
C VAL A 34 -2.06 7.88 23.34
N PRO A 35 -1.42 8.78 24.10
CA PRO A 35 -1.12 10.13 23.63
C PRO A 35 -0.27 10.10 22.35
N VAL A 36 -0.62 10.95 21.39
CA VAL A 36 0.16 11.18 20.17
C VAL A 36 0.85 12.52 20.28
N ILE A 37 2.18 12.53 20.12
CA ILE A 37 3.01 13.74 20.21
C ILE A 37 3.57 14.05 18.83
N ARG A 38 3.23 15.24 18.33
CA ARG A 38 3.67 15.75 17.05
C ARG A 38 4.66 16.91 17.26
N PRO A 39 5.94 16.77 16.88
CA PRO A 39 6.87 17.89 16.91
C PRO A 39 6.46 18.97 15.91
N LEU A 40 6.71 20.24 16.23
CA LEU A 40 6.46 21.35 15.28
C LEU A 40 7.37 21.26 14.04
N MET A 41 8.57 20.67 14.18
CA MET A 41 9.41 20.31 13.04
C MET A 41 8.97 18.95 12.51
N ALA A 42 8.22 18.95 11.41
CA ALA A 42 7.63 17.72 10.84
C ALA A 42 8.65 16.81 10.11
N GLU A 43 9.82 17.32 9.75
CA GLU A 43 10.82 16.60 8.92
C GLU A 43 11.94 15.96 9.75
N ALA A 44 11.58 15.00 10.60
CA ALA A 44 12.54 14.26 11.42
C ALA A 44 13.56 13.47 10.58
N THR A 45 13.17 13.03 9.38
CA THR A 45 14.04 12.29 8.45
C THR A 45 15.27 13.11 8.05
N ALA A 46 15.06 14.36 7.62
CA ALA A 46 16.15 15.25 7.23
C ALA A 46 17.03 15.60 8.44
N LEU A 47 16.42 15.81 9.61
CA LEU A 47 17.13 16.06 10.85
C LEU A 47 18.04 14.88 11.23
N GLY A 48 17.54 13.64 11.14
CA GLY A 48 18.31 12.44 11.46
C GLY A 48 19.54 12.27 10.55
N ALA A 49 19.39 12.54 9.25
CA ALA A 49 20.52 12.52 8.32
C ALA A 49 21.58 13.58 8.66
N ALA A 50 21.14 14.80 8.98
CA ALA A 50 22.03 15.89 9.39
C ALA A 50 22.76 15.58 10.72
N MET A 51 22.05 15.01 11.70
CA MET A 51 22.64 14.57 12.97
C MET A 51 23.70 13.49 12.77
N ALA A 52 23.44 12.49 11.92
CA ALA A 52 24.40 11.42 11.62
C ALA A 52 25.67 11.96 10.94
N ALA A 53 25.52 12.84 9.95
CA ALA A 53 26.64 13.49 9.27
C ALA A 53 27.43 14.40 10.23
N GLY A 54 26.73 15.19 11.05
CA GLY A 54 27.36 16.05 12.05
C GLY A 54 28.16 15.26 13.09
N CYS A 55 27.62 14.12 13.56
CA CYS A 55 28.32 13.24 14.51
C CYS A 55 29.62 12.68 13.90
N ALA A 56 29.60 12.28 12.62
CA ALA A 56 30.80 11.79 11.92
C ALA A 56 31.91 12.84 11.82
N GLU A 57 31.54 14.11 11.65
CA GLU A 57 32.47 15.26 11.58
C GLU A 57 32.82 15.85 12.96
N GLY A 58 32.33 15.25 14.06
CA GLY A 58 32.58 15.73 15.43
C GLY A 58 31.78 16.97 15.84
N ILE A 59 30.72 17.32 15.11
CA ILE A 59 29.80 18.41 15.42
C ILE A 59 28.83 17.96 16.53
N ASN A 60 29.11 18.35 17.77
CA ASN A 60 28.30 17.99 18.95
C ASN A 60 27.11 18.94 19.22
N ALA A 61 26.43 19.41 18.16
CA ALA A 61 25.33 20.36 18.30
C ALA A 61 24.01 19.72 18.78
N TRP A 62 23.86 18.39 18.60
CA TRP A 62 22.62 17.66 18.88
C TRP A 62 22.81 16.52 19.88
N ASP A 63 23.48 16.80 21.00
CA ASP A 63 23.63 15.86 22.11
C ASP A 63 22.24 15.58 22.75
N PRO A 64 21.66 14.37 22.58
CA PRO A 64 20.32 14.06 23.07
C PRO A 64 20.20 14.14 24.60
N ALA A 65 21.32 14.09 25.34
CA ALA A 65 21.33 14.27 26.78
C ALA A 65 21.23 15.75 27.21
N LYS A 66 21.47 16.69 26.29
CA LYS A 66 21.52 18.14 26.57
C LYS A 66 20.50 18.95 25.78
N THR A 67 19.89 18.37 24.75
CA THR A 67 18.89 19.06 23.94
C THR A 67 17.54 19.11 24.64
N THR A 68 16.98 20.32 24.78
CA THR A 68 15.59 20.53 25.17
C THR A 68 14.66 19.83 24.16
N PRO A 69 13.59 19.15 24.62
CA PRO A 69 12.59 18.59 23.72
C PRO A 69 12.03 19.68 22.81
N PRO A 70 11.87 19.42 21.50
CA PRO A 70 11.29 20.39 20.60
C PRO A 70 9.84 20.68 20.99
N CYS A 71 9.39 21.91 20.73
CA CYS A 71 7.98 22.26 20.91
C CYS A 71 7.10 21.30 20.09
N SER A 72 6.01 20.85 20.69
CA SER A 72 5.14 19.82 20.14
C SER A 72 3.68 20.07 20.48
N ASP A 73 2.81 19.54 19.62
CA ASP A 73 1.38 19.40 19.89
C ASP A 73 1.11 17.99 20.43
N GLU A 74 0.25 17.89 21.44
CA GLU A 74 -0.14 16.63 22.04
C GLU A 74 -1.63 16.37 21.84
N PHE A 75 -1.96 15.14 21.44
CA PHE A 75 -3.31 14.68 21.21
C PHE A 75 -3.59 13.52 22.15
N TYR A 76 -4.58 13.70 23.03
CA TYR A 76 -4.99 12.70 24.00
C TYR A 76 -6.20 11.92 23.50
N PRO A 77 -6.31 10.61 23.79
CA PRO A 77 -7.50 9.83 23.45
C PRO A 77 -8.75 10.48 24.02
N SER A 78 -9.75 10.68 23.16
CA SER A 78 -11.01 11.36 23.48
C SER A 78 -12.22 10.40 23.52
N ILE A 79 -12.03 9.17 23.06
CA ILE A 79 -13.03 8.11 23.04
C ILE A 79 -12.75 7.06 24.11
N ASP A 80 -13.81 6.35 24.53
CA ASP A 80 -13.67 5.21 25.42
C ASP A 80 -13.21 3.92 24.70
N ASP A 81 -12.84 2.93 25.52
CA ASP A 81 -12.35 1.64 25.04
C ASP A 81 -13.38 0.87 24.21
N ASN A 82 -14.67 0.97 24.55
CA ASN A 82 -15.75 0.27 23.84
C ASN A 82 -15.92 0.82 22.44
N GLU A 83 -15.92 2.15 22.30
CA GLU A 83 -16.03 2.81 21.00
C GLU A 83 -14.81 2.49 20.13
N ARG A 84 -13.61 2.51 20.72
CA ARG A 84 -12.36 2.12 20.03
C ARG A 84 -12.46 0.70 19.49
N ASP A 85 -12.89 -0.25 20.31
CA ASP A 85 -13.02 -1.66 19.92
C ASP A 85 -14.07 -1.85 18.82
N MET A 86 -15.21 -1.15 18.90
CA MET A 86 -16.21 -1.15 17.84
C MET A 86 -15.66 -0.64 16.50
N ARG A 87 -14.91 0.46 16.52
CA ARG A 87 -14.25 1.01 15.31
C ARG A 87 -13.24 0.00 14.75
N TYR A 88 -12.45 -0.63 15.61
CA TYR A 88 -11.48 -1.65 15.20
C TYR A 88 -12.12 -2.90 14.57
N VAL A 89 -13.24 -3.37 15.11
CA VAL A 89 -14.01 -4.48 14.51
C VAL A 89 -14.53 -4.12 13.12
N LYS A 90 -15.08 -2.91 12.94
CA LYS A 90 -15.55 -2.44 11.63
C LYS A 90 -14.41 -2.32 10.63
N TRP A 91 -13.25 -1.81 11.06
CA TRP A 91 -12.04 -1.74 10.24
C TRP A 91 -11.59 -3.13 9.76
N LYS A 92 -11.49 -4.12 10.67
CA LYS A 92 -11.16 -5.51 10.31
C LYS A 92 -12.15 -6.11 9.30
N LYS A 93 -13.44 -5.80 9.42
CA LYS A 93 -14.47 -6.19 8.44
C LYS A 93 -14.23 -5.56 7.07
N GLY A 94 -13.80 -4.30 7.03
CA GLY A 94 -13.40 -3.60 5.81
C GLY A 94 -12.21 -4.27 5.12
N ILE A 95 -11.13 -4.55 5.87
CA ILE A 95 -9.95 -5.26 5.37
C ILE A 95 -10.33 -6.61 4.75
N LYS A 96 -11.14 -7.40 5.46
CA LYS A 96 -11.57 -8.72 4.96
C LYS A 96 -12.30 -8.64 3.61
N ARG A 97 -13.03 -7.54 3.37
CA ARG A 97 -13.75 -7.31 2.12
C ARG A 97 -12.87 -6.76 0.99
N SER A 98 -11.76 -6.09 1.31
CA SER A 98 -10.81 -5.59 0.30
C SER A 98 -9.79 -6.64 -0.13
N MET A 99 -9.69 -7.77 0.58
CA MET A 99 -8.84 -8.90 0.21
C MET A 99 -9.42 -9.70 -0.95
N GLY A 100 -8.55 -10.31 -1.77
CA GLY A 100 -8.98 -11.18 -2.87
C GLY A 100 -9.62 -10.44 -4.04
N TRP A 101 -9.33 -9.15 -4.22
CA TRP A 101 -9.81 -8.38 -5.37
C TRP A 101 -9.20 -8.84 -6.70
N ASP A 102 -7.90 -9.17 -6.69
CA ASP A 102 -7.18 -9.63 -7.88
C ASP A 102 -6.98 -11.16 -7.82
N LEU A 103 -8.06 -11.88 -8.08
CA LEU A 103 -8.08 -13.35 -8.18
C LEU A 103 -8.13 -13.80 -9.64
N ALA A 104 -7.31 -13.24 -10.52
CA ALA A 104 -6.88 -14.01 -11.67
C ALA A 104 -6.02 -15.16 -11.13
N THR A 105 -6.63 -16.30 -10.82
CA THR A 105 -5.87 -17.45 -10.38
C THR A 105 -4.99 -17.91 -11.55
N LYS A 106 -3.85 -18.55 -11.28
CA LYS A 106 -3.02 -19.15 -12.35
C LYS A 106 -3.83 -20.07 -13.28
N LYS A 107 -4.93 -20.65 -12.76
CA LYS A 107 -5.89 -21.46 -13.52
C LYS A 107 -6.73 -20.63 -14.48
N ASP A 108 -7.16 -19.45 -14.07
CA ASP A 108 -7.93 -18.52 -14.91
C ASP A 108 -7.05 -17.93 -16.02
N ALA A 109 -5.80 -17.59 -15.71
CA ALA A 109 -4.82 -17.15 -16.70
C ALA A 109 -4.55 -18.23 -17.76
N LYS A 110 -4.34 -19.48 -17.34
CA LYS A 110 -4.12 -20.61 -18.24
C LYS A 110 -5.36 -20.91 -19.11
N ASN A 111 -6.56 -20.88 -18.53
CA ASN A 111 -7.80 -21.07 -19.29
C ASN A 111 -7.99 -19.98 -20.36
N ILE A 112 -7.62 -18.74 -20.07
CA ILE A 112 -7.70 -17.62 -21.04
C ILE A 112 -6.67 -17.80 -22.16
N GLU A 113 -5.45 -18.26 -21.86
CA GLU A 113 -4.43 -18.58 -22.87
C GLU A 113 -4.86 -19.76 -23.75
N ASP A 114 -5.38 -20.82 -23.14
CA ASP A 114 -5.90 -21.99 -23.86
C ASP A 114 -7.04 -21.57 -24.81
N LEU A 115 -8.01 -20.77 -24.34
CA LEU A 115 -9.10 -20.25 -25.17
C LEU A 115 -8.59 -19.39 -26.35
N LYS A 116 -7.61 -18.52 -26.12
CA LYS A 116 -6.99 -17.71 -27.18
C LYS A 116 -6.27 -18.59 -28.21
N SER A 117 -5.60 -19.66 -27.78
CA SER A 117 -4.91 -20.58 -28.68
C SER A 117 -5.88 -21.31 -29.61
N TRP A 118 -7.02 -21.79 -29.10
CA TRP A 118 -8.07 -22.42 -29.90
C TRP A 118 -8.69 -21.44 -30.89
N GLN A 119 -8.95 -20.20 -30.47
CA GLN A 119 -9.51 -19.18 -31.34
C GLN A 119 -8.57 -18.83 -32.51
N GLN A 120 -7.26 -18.75 -32.23
CA GLN A 120 -6.24 -18.52 -33.26
C GLN A 120 -6.14 -19.69 -34.26
N LEU A 121 -6.19 -20.93 -33.76
CA LEU A 121 -6.18 -22.13 -34.62
C LEU A 121 -7.40 -22.15 -35.55
N VAL A 122 -8.59 -21.86 -35.04
CA VAL A 122 -9.82 -21.80 -35.85
C VAL A 122 -9.72 -20.72 -36.92
N GLN A 123 -9.21 -19.52 -36.59
CA GLN A 123 -9.01 -18.44 -37.56
C GLN A 123 -8.02 -18.83 -38.67
N ASN A 124 -6.88 -19.43 -38.31
CA ASN A 124 -5.87 -19.84 -39.29
C ASN A 124 -6.41 -20.92 -40.24
N VAL A 125 -7.15 -21.92 -39.72
CA VAL A 125 -7.77 -22.97 -40.53
C VAL A 125 -8.83 -22.38 -41.47
N ALA A 126 -9.67 -21.48 -40.98
CA ALA A 126 -10.67 -20.81 -41.81
C ALA A 126 -10.02 -20.04 -42.97
N VAL A 127 -8.98 -19.24 -42.69
CA VAL A 127 -8.26 -18.50 -43.75
C VAL A 127 -7.67 -19.47 -44.78
N PHE A 128 -7.05 -20.57 -44.34
CA PHE A 128 -6.48 -21.57 -45.26
C PHE A 128 -7.53 -22.21 -46.17
N THR A 129 -8.69 -22.60 -45.63
CA THR A 129 -9.76 -23.21 -46.42
C THR A 129 -10.38 -22.21 -47.40
N PHE A 130 -10.61 -20.96 -46.99
CA PHE A 130 -11.12 -19.91 -47.87
C PHE A 130 -10.15 -19.60 -49.02
N VAL A 131 -8.85 -19.49 -48.74
CA VAL A 131 -7.83 -19.22 -49.77
C VAL A 131 -7.69 -20.39 -50.72
N SER A 132 -7.62 -21.63 -50.20
CA SER A 132 -7.51 -22.85 -51.01
C SER A 132 -8.73 -23.02 -51.95
N PHE A 133 -9.94 -22.81 -51.43
CA PHE A 133 -11.15 -22.89 -52.23
C PHE A 133 -11.21 -21.79 -53.30
N SER A 134 -10.80 -20.57 -52.95
CA SER A 134 -10.70 -19.46 -53.90
C SER A 134 -9.71 -19.76 -55.04
N LEU A 135 -8.53 -20.31 -54.70
CA LEU A 135 -7.53 -20.75 -55.70
C LEU A 135 -8.08 -21.83 -56.63
N LEU A 136 -8.81 -22.81 -56.10
CA LEU A 136 -9.45 -23.86 -56.91
C LEU A 136 -10.50 -23.28 -57.87
N ILE A 137 -11.31 -22.32 -57.42
CA ILE A 137 -12.29 -21.63 -58.27
C ILE A 137 -11.57 -20.86 -59.40
N VAL A 138 -10.51 -20.13 -59.08
CA VAL A 138 -9.73 -19.36 -60.07
C VAL A 138 -9.07 -20.30 -61.07
N ALA A 139 -8.43 -21.38 -60.62
CA ALA A 139 -7.82 -22.38 -61.49
C ALA A 139 -8.85 -23.01 -62.43
N ARG A 140 -10.05 -23.33 -61.93
CA ARG A 140 -11.14 -23.87 -62.76
C ARG A 140 -11.62 -22.88 -63.82
N LYS A 141 -11.62 -21.58 -63.55
CA LYS A 141 -11.95 -20.53 -64.52
C LYS A 141 -10.86 -20.30 -65.58
N LEU A 142 -9.58 -20.54 -65.25
CA LEU A 142 -8.47 -20.39 -66.19
C LEU A 142 -8.31 -21.61 -67.11
N ALA A 143 -8.82 -22.78 -66.71
CA ALA A 143 -8.78 -24.02 -67.48
C ALA A 143 -9.97 -24.18 -68.47
N SER A 144 -10.90 -23.21 -68.51
CA SER A 144 -12.03 -23.13 -69.44
C SER A 144 -11.82 -22.04 -70.48
#